data_AF-A0A913ZZC5-F1
#
_entry.id   AF-A0A913ZZC5-F1
#
_cell.length_a   1.000
_cell.length_b   1.000
_cell.length_c   1.000
_cell.angle_alpha   90.00
_cell.angle_beta   90.00
_cell.angle_gamma   90.00
#
_symmetry.space_group_name_H-M   'P 1'
#
loop_
_entity.id
_entity.type
_entity.pdbx_description
1 polymer ?
#
loop_
_entity_poly.entity_id
_entity_poly.type
_entity_poly.pdbx_seq_one_letter_code
_entity_poly.pdbx_strand_id
1 'polypeptide(L)'
;MMNRVLIFSVLMAALCALASAGCPEGYTQRDWPDQHGNCYKLFKNAALWFHADHFCRADGGWLATIRDEGDSAFVNSFFISNRGYSCHDWYWVGGTDALNEGTWRWQQDGSVANYVNWGAGEPNNYGPGDEDGLIVNSATRQWNDDRIFGTGAPAVCFVCEMYPTERQCSIVS
;
A
#
# COMPACT_ATOMS: atom_id res chain seq x y z
N MET A 1 8.84 -13.95 36.30
CA MET A 1 8.39 -13.24 35.07
C MET A 1 9.48 -13.13 34.01
N MET A 2 10.77 -13.11 34.38
CA MET A 2 11.92 -13.03 33.46
C MET A 2 12.02 -14.17 32.42
N ASN A 3 11.50 -15.37 32.72
CA ASN A 3 11.68 -16.55 31.87
C ASN A 3 10.74 -16.61 30.64
N ARG A 4 9.56 -15.99 30.70
CA ARG A 4 8.59 -16.06 29.57
C ARG A 4 8.97 -15.10 28.44
N VAL A 5 9.35 -13.87 28.79
CA VAL A 5 9.77 -12.85 27.81
C VAL A 5 11.02 -13.31 27.06
N LEU A 6 12.02 -13.82 27.76
CA LEU A 6 13.25 -14.36 27.16
C LEU A 6 12.99 -15.54 26.21
N ILE A 7 12.06 -16.45 26.54
CA ILE A 7 11.70 -17.58 25.67
C ILE A 7 11.02 -17.10 24.38
N PHE A 8 10.10 -16.13 24.47
CA PHE A 8 9.44 -15.56 23.28
C PHE A 8 10.45 -14.84 22.36
N SER A 9 11.37 -14.06 22.93
CA SER A 9 12.40 -13.35 22.16
C SER A 9 13.38 -14.32 21.46
N VAL A 10 13.81 -15.39 22.14
CA VAL A 10 14.71 -16.40 21.55
C VAL A 10 14.02 -17.20 20.44
N LEU A 11 12.75 -17.55 20.62
CA LEU A 11 11.96 -18.22 19.57
C LEU A 11 11.75 -17.34 18.34
N MET A 12 11.50 -16.04 18.54
CA MET A 12 11.33 -15.10 17.44
C MET A 12 12.62 -14.88 16.66
N ALA A 13 13.75 -14.73 17.36
CA ALA A 13 15.07 -14.65 16.74
C ALA A 13 15.43 -15.93 15.95
N ALA A 14 15.09 -17.12 16.48
CA ALA A 14 15.32 -18.39 15.79
C ALA A 14 14.41 -18.57 14.55
N LEU A 15 13.15 -18.14 14.63
CA LEU A 15 12.23 -18.10 13.48
C LEU A 15 12.73 -17.13 12.40
N CYS A 16 13.30 -16.00 12.80
CA CYS A 16 13.87 -15.02 11.89
C CYS A 16 15.17 -15.48 11.23
N ALA A 17 16.02 -16.22 11.93
CA ALA A 17 17.22 -16.83 11.33
C ALA A 17 16.89 -17.92 10.29
N LEU A 18 15.65 -18.44 10.30
CA LEU A 18 15.14 -19.42 9.35
C LEU A 18 14.26 -18.82 8.24
N ALA A 19 13.91 -17.54 8.34
CA ALA A 19 13.10 -16.85 7.34
C ALA A 19 13.90 -16.64 6.04
N SER A 20 13.28 -16.90 4.89
CA SER A 20 13.92 -16.64 3.59
C SER A 20 14.13 -15.14 3.39
N ALA A 21 15.32 -14.75 2.95
CA ALA A 21 15.55 -13.41 2.42
C ALA A 21 14.61 -13.15 1.23
N GLY A 22 14.01 -11.95 1.18
CA GLY A 22 13.09 -11.54 0.12
C GLY A 22 11.61 -11.50 0.52
N CYS A 23 10.74 -11.52 -0.49
CA CYS A 23 9.31 -11.30 -0.33
C CYS A 23 8.52 -12.55 0.02
N PRO A 24 7.46 -12.44 0.85
CA PRO A 24 6.52 -13.52 1.07
C PRO A 24 5.87 -14.03 -0.22
N GLU A 25 5.28 -15.23 -0.17
CA GLU A 25 4.65 -15.86 -1.33
C GLU A 25 3.59 -14.95 -1.99
N GLY A 26 3.67 -14.82 -3.31
CA GLY A 26 2.75 -13.99 -4.10
C GLY A 26 3.06 -12.50 -4.09
N TYR A 27 4.09 -12.05 -3.36
CA TYR A 27 4.62 -10.70 -3.45
C TYR A 27 5.85 -10.63 -4.36
N THR A 28 5.94 -9.55 -5.13
CA THR A 28 7.07 -9.25 -6.01
C THR A 28 7.96 -8.21 -5.34
N GLN A 29 9.26 -8.50 -5.28
CA GLN A 29 10.24 -7.55 -4.79
C GLN A 29 10.46 -6.44 -5.81
N ARG A 30 10.59 -5.22 -5.32
CA ARG A 30 11.12 -4.12 -6.11
C ARG A 30 12.64 -4.15 -6.10
N ASP A 31 13.25 -4.29 -7.27
CA ASP A 31 14.71 -4.25 -7.41
C ASP A 31 15.19 -2.79 -7.28
N TRP A 32 15.80 -2.44 -6.14
CA TRP A 32 16.61 -1.22 -6.01
C TRP A 32 18.07 -1.56 -5.67
N PRO A 33 19.04 -0.73 -6.12
CA PRO A 33 20.45 -0.85 -5.77
C PRO A 33 20.75 -0.77 -4.26
N ASP A 34 19.85 -0.22 -3.46
CA ASP A 34 19.90 -0.15 -2.00
C ASP A 34 19.05 -1.27 -1.37
N GLN A 35 19.65 -1.95 -0.39
CA GLN A 35 19.49 -3.39 -0.12
C GLN A 35 18.13 -3.86 0.44
N HIS A 36 17.07 -3.05 0.46
CA HIS A 36 15.77 -3.49 1.00
C HIS A 36 14.59 -2.88 0.25
N GLY A 37 14.42 -3.28 -1.01
CA GLY A 37 13.18 -3.04 -1.74
C GLY A 37 11.98 -3.66 -1.02
N ASN A 38 10.89 -2.90 -0.91
CA ASN A 38 9.62 -3.40 -0.39
C ASN A 38 8.99 -4.42 -1.38
N CYS A 39 8.03 -5.16 -0.85
CA CYS A 39 7.34 -6.25 -1.53
C CYS A 39 5.94 -5.79 -1.93
N TYR A 40 5.53 -6.08 -3.15
CA TYR A 40 4.25 -5.60 -3.69
C TYR A 40 3.38 -6.73 -4.23
N LYS A 41 2.07 -6.63 -4.03
CA LYS A 41 1.08 -7.60 -4.52
C LYS A 41 -0.15 -6.90 -5.04
N LEU A 42 -0.59 -7.28 -6.24
CA LEU A 42 -1.82 -6.78 -6.85
C LEU A 42 -2.97 -7.72 -6.51
N PHE A 43 -3.98 -7.18 -5.82
CA PHE A 43 -5.25 -7.86 -5.64
C PHE A 43 -6.22 -7.44 -6.75
N LYS A 44 -6.65 -8.45 -7.53
CA LYS A 44 -7.52 -8.25 -8.71
C LYS A 44 -9.01 -8.25 -8.38
N ASN A 45 -9.36 -8.61 -7.14
CA ASN A 45 -10.73 -8.55 -6.66
C ASN A 45 -11.04 -7.10 -6.32
N ALA A 46 -11.90 -6.47 -7.11
CA ALA A 46 -12.27 -5.09 -6.93
C ALA A 46 -12.88 -4.86 -5.53
N ALA A 47 -12.40 -3.85 -4.83
CA ALA A 47 -12.84 -3.50 -3.49
C ALA A 47 -12.93 -1.98 -3.31
N LEU A 48 -13.79 -1.55 -2.39
CA LEU A 48 -13.78 -0.17 -1.88
C LEU A 48 -12.47 0.08 -1.14
N TRP A 49 -12.00 1.32 -1.09
CA TRP A 49 -10.72 1.66 -0.50
C TRP A 49 -10.55 1.15 0.94
N PHE A 50 -11.56 1.34 1.81
CA PHE A 50 -11.49 0.87 3.21
C PHE A 50 -11.38 -0.66 3.31
N HIS A 51 -12.09 -1.39 2.44
CA HIS A 51 -11.96 -2.84 2.38
C HIS A 51 -10.60 -3.26 1.85
N ALA A 52 -10.06 -2.56 0.86
CA ALA A 52 -8.73 -2.80 0.30
C ALA A 52 -7.63 -2.61 1.36
N ASP A 53 -7.71 -1.54 2.18
CA ASP A 53 -6.82 -1.31 3.32
C ASP A 53 -6.87 -2.48 4.31
N HIS A 54 -8.08 -2.88 4.72
CA HIS A 54 -8.27 -4.03 5.60
C HIS A 54 -7.70 -5.33 5.00
N PHE A 55 -7.89 -5.58 3.70
CA PHE A 55 -7.32 -6.74 3.02
C PHE A 55 -5.80 -6.72 3.04
N CYS A 56 -5.15 -5.60 2.73
CA CYS A 56 -3.69 -5.51 2.78
C CYS A 56 -3.16 -5.73 4.20
N ARG A 57 -3.82 -5.18 5.22
CA ARG A 57 -3.47 -5.40 6.63
C ARG A 57 -3.62 -6.86 7.04
N ALA A 58 -4.70 -7.51 6.62
CA ALA A 58 -4.92 -8.93 6.87
C ALA A 58 -3.89 -9.84 6.17
N ASP A 59 -3.35 -9.41 5.02
CA ASP A 59 -2.26 -10.10 4.30
C ASP A 59 -0.85 -9.75 4.85
N GLY A 60 -0.77 -8.99 5.95
CA GLY A 60 0.48 -8.66 6.64
C GLY A 60 1.20 -7.39 6.16
N GLY A 61 0.55 -6.59 5.31
CA GLY A 61 1.07 -5.34 4.75
C GLY A 61 0.15 -4.15 4.97
N TRP A 62 0.18 -3.22 4.02
CA TRP A 62 -0.66 -2.02 3.94
C TRP A 62 -0.91 -1.70 2.47
N LEU A 63 -1.87 -0.83 2.15
CA LEU A 63 -2.00 -0.32 0.79
C LEU A 63 -0.75 0.46 0.38
N ALA A 64 -0.28 0.27 -0.85
CA ALA A 64 1.02 0.78 -1.30
C ALA A 64 1.22 2.28 -1.03
N THR A 65 2.41 2.64 -0.60
CA THR A 65 2.83 4.02 -0.38
C THR A 65 3.61 4.53 -1.59
N ILE A 66 3.37 5.77 -2.01
CA ILE A 66 4.12 6.40 -3.11
C ILE A 66 4.97 7.55 -2.57
N ARG A 67 6.22 7.27 -2.23
CA ARG A 67 7.10 8.22 -1.51
C ARG A 67 7.81 9.19 -2.45
N ASP A 68 8.01 8.78 -3.69
CA ASP A 68 8.73 9.52 -4.72
C ASP A 68 8.33 9.07 -6.13
N GLU A 69 8.93 9.71 -7.14
CA GLU A 69 8.71 9.39 -8.56
C GLU A 69 9.14 7.96 -8.90
N GLY A 70 10.14 7.42 -8.20
CA GLY A 70 10.54 6.04 -8.37
C GLY A 70 9.44 5.09 -7.93
N ASP A 71 8.88 5.28 -6.73
CA ASP A 71 7.75 4.48 -6.21
C ASP A 71 6.58 4.56 -7.20
N SER A 72 6.26 5.76 -7.68
CA SER A 72 5.20 6.03 -8.66
C SER A 72 5.41 5.22 -9.94
N ALA A 73 6.61 5.30 -10.53
CA ALA A 73 6.96 4.55 -11.73
C ALA A 73 6.89 3.03 -11.53
N PHE A 74 7.40 2.53 -10.40
CA PHE A 74 7.41 1.10 -10.11
C PHE A 74 6.00 0.56 -9.86
N VAL A 75 5.24 1.17 -8.94
CA VAL A 75 3.88 0.71 -8.59
C VAL A 75 2.99 0.72 -9.82
N ASN A 76 3.10 1.75 -10.66
CA ASN A 76 2.33 1.82 -11.90
C ASN A 76 2.72 0.74 -12.91
N SER A 77 4.02 0.53 -13.12
CA SER A 77 4.50 -0.52 -14.03
C SER A 77 4.10 -1.90 -13.52
N PHE A 78 4.24 -2.14 -12.22
CA PHE A 78 3.81 -3.36 -11.55
C PHE A 78 2.32 -3.60 -11.75
N PHE A 79 1.48 -2.58 -11.55
CA PHE A 79 0.04 -2.67 -11.82
C PHE A 79 -0.23 -3.03 -13.29
N ILE A 80 0.31 -2.27 -14.26
CA ILE A 80 0.08 -2.50 -15.69
C ILE A 80 0.53 -3.90 -16.13
N SER A 81 1.67 -4.39 -15.65
CA SER A 81 2.19 -5.70 -16.03
C SER A 81 1.40 -6.86 -15.43
N ASN A 82 0.76 -6.66 -14.28
CA ASN A 82 0.08 -7.73 -13.55
C ASN A 82 -1.44 -7.66 -13.63
N ARG A 83 -2.01 -6.53 -14.05
CA ARG A 83 -3.46 -6.33 -14.16
C ARG A 83 -4.04 -7.30 -15.20
N GLY A 84 -5.10 -7.99 -14.80
CA GLY A 84 -5.92 -8.76 -15.74
C GLY A 84 -7.03 -7.89 -16.32
N TYR A 85 -7.82 -8.46 -17.24
CA TYR A 85 -8.96 -7.75 -17.87
C TYR A 85 -10.01 -7.21 -16.88
N SER A 86 -10.08 -7.77 -15.67
CA SER A 86 -11.01 -7.32 -14.62
C SER A 86 -10.58 -6.02 -13.93
N CYS A 87 -9.33 -5.60 -14.09
CA CYS A 87 -8.82 -4.37 -13.52
C CYS A 87 -8.84 -3.26 -14.58
N HIS A 88 -9.69 -2.25 -14.35
CA HIS A 88 -9.72 -1.04 -15.16
C HIS A 88 -8.43 -0.22 -15.01
N ASP A 89 -8.37 0.96 -15.65
CA ASP A 89 -7.20 1.82 -15.64
C ASP A 89 -6.97 2.55 -14.30
N TRP A 90 -7.70 2.22 -13.24
CA TRP A 90 -7.59 2.87 -11.92
C TRP A 90 -7.37 1.85 -10.81
N TYR A 91 -6.57 2.22 -9.81
CA TYR A 91 -6.29 1.36 -8.66
C TYR A 91 -6.05 2.13 -7.37
N TRP A 92 -6.40 1.51 -6.26
CA TRP A 92 -6.19 2.08 -4.93
C TRP A 92 -4.75 1.94 -4.44
N VAL A 93 -4.30 2.96 -3.71
CA VAL A 93 -3.06 3.00 -2.91
C VAL A 93 -3.36 3.64 -1.55
N GLY A 94 -2.38 3.67 -0.64
CA GLY A 94 -2.62 3.89 0.80
C GLY A 94 -2.75 5.33 1.26
N GLY A 95 -2.92 6.28 0.34
CA GLY A 95 -3.09 7.69 0.68
C GLY A 95 -4.53 7.98 1.10
N THR A 96 -4.70 8.79 2.15
CA THR A 96 -6.01 9.31 2.59
C THR A 96 -5.86 10.58 3.39
N ASP A 97 -6.88 11.42 3.39
CA ASP A 97 -7.03 12.58 4.27
C ASP A 97 -8.27 12.51 5.17
N ALA A 98 -8.90 11.33 5.31
CA ALA A 98 -10.11 11.09 6.14
C ALA A 98 -10.01 11.58 7.59
N LEU A 99 -8.79 11.73 8.13
CA LEU A 99 -8.57 12.25 9.48
C LEU A 99 -8.65 13.79 9.53
N ASN A 100 -8.18 14.45 8.48
CA ASN A 100 -8.12 15.90 8.36
C ASN A 100 -8.06 16.30 6.88
N GLU A 101 -9.22 16.71 6.36
CA GLU A 101 -9.43 17.19 4.99
C GLU A 101 -8.27 18.06 4.47
N GLY A 102 -7.78 17.74 3.27
CA GLY A 102 -6.68 18.44 2.63
C GLY A 102 -5.29 18.10 3.18
N THR A 103 -5.19 17.24 4.20
CA THR A 103 -3.92 16.73 4.73
C THR A 103 -3.76 15.23 4.47
N TRP A 104 -3.23 14.92 3.29
CA TRP A 104 -2.99 13.56 2.84
C TRP A 104 -1.88 12.86 3.63
N ARG A 105 -2.18 11.63 4.08
CA ARG A 105 -1.29 10.79 4.88
C ARG A 105 -1.28 9.37 4.36
N TRP A 106 -0.17 8.68 4.60
CA TRP A 106 -0.01 7.27 4.29
C TRP A 106 -0.53 6.40 5.43
N GLN A 107 -1.39 5.43 5.11
CA GLN A 107 -1.96 4.48 6.07
C GLN A 107 -0.92 3.60 6.79
N GLN A 108 0.27 3.45 6.20
CA GLN A 108 1.37 2.66 6.75
C GLN A 108 1.81 3.17 8.14
N ASP A 109 2.14 4.45 8.23
CA ASP A 109 2.82 5.05 9.38
C ASP A 109 2.24 6.42 9.79
N GLY A 110 1.22 6.91 9.09
CA GLY A 110 0.60 8.21 9.33
C GLY A 110 1.42 9.40 8.86
N SER A 111 2.54 9.17 8.16
CA SER A 111 3.37 10.25 7.61
C SER A 111 2.60 11.07 6.57
N VAL A 112 2.91 12.36 6.49
CA VAL A 112 2.31 13.27 5.51
C VAL A 112 2.86 12.95 4.12
N ALA A 113 1.99 12.91 3.11
CA ALA A 113 2.37 12.72 1.73
C ALA A 113 3.06 13.98 1.19
N ASN A 114 4.40 13.97 1.14
CA ASN A 114 5.20 15.09 0.65
C ASN A 114 5.42 15.05 -0.87
N TYR A 115 5.56 13.84 -1.44
CA TYR A 115 5.46 13.66 -2.88
C TYR A 115 3.98 13.64 -3.25
N VAL A 116 3.62 14.39 -4.28
CA VAL A 116 2.27 14.45 -4.82
C VAL A 116 2.31 14.44 -6.34
N ASN A 117 1.35 13.76 -6.97
CA ASN A 117 1.20 13.75 -8.42
C ASN A 117 -0.27 13.88 -8.83
N TRP A 118 -0.97 14.84 -8.23
CA TRP A 118 -2.38 15.09 -8.51
C TRP A 118 -2.67 15.35 -9.99
N GLY A 119 -3.82 14.85 -10.44
CA GLY A 119 -4.40 15.20 -11.72
C GLY A 119 -4.73 16.69 -11.80
N ALA A 120 -5.02 17.16 -13.01
CA ALA A 120 -5.38 18.56 -13.18
C ALA A 120 -6.73 18.84 -12.50
N GLY A 121 -6.71 19.68 -11.46
CA GLY A 121 -7.89 19.99 -10.66
C GLY A 121 -8.01 19.20 -9.36
N GLU A 122 -7.14 18.21 -9.13
CA GLU A 122 -7.17 17.34 -7.95
C GLU A 122 -6.20 17.77 -6.83
N PRO A 123 -6.46 17.37 -5.57
CA PRO A 123 -7.70 16.74 -5.10
C PRO A 123 -8.83 17.78 -5.03
N ASN A 124 -10.05 17.38 -5.40
CA ASN A 124 -11.18 18.29 -5.54
C ASN A 124 -12.30 18.08 -4.51
N ASN A 125 -12.22 16.98 -3.75
CA ASN A 125 -13.20 16.50 -2.80
C ASN A 125 -14.65 16.60 -3.32
N TYR A 126 -14.93 15.98 -4.47
CA TYR A 126 -16.17 16.20 -5.21
C TYR A 126 -17.41 15.68 -4.46
N GLY A 127 -18.54 16.32 -4.75
CA GLY A 127 -19.84 15.90 -4.22
C GLY A 127 -20.05 16.34 -2.76
N PRO A 128 -20.45 15.44 -1.84
CA PRO A 128 -20.75 15.81 -0.47
C PRO A 128 -19.50 16.06 0.40
N GLY A 129 -18.30 15.97 -0.17
CA GLY A 129 -17.04 16.16 0.55
C GLY A 129 -16.58 14.88 1.27
N ASP A 130 -16.67 13.73 0.62
CA ASP A 130 -16.38 12.39 1.16
C ASP A 130 -15.36 11.59 0.33
N GLU A 131 -14.56 12.27 -0.48
CA GLU A 131 -13.55 11.66 -1.35
C GLU A 131 -12.20 11.52 -0.64
N ASP A 132 -12.16 10.70 0.40
CA ASP A 132 -10.96 10.62 1.26
C ASP A 132 -9.87 9.62 0.79
N GLY A 133 -10.01 9.03 -0.40
CA GLY A 133 -9.20 7.87 -0.84
C GLY A 133 -8.34 8.15 -2.05
N LEU A 134 -7.04 7.86 -1.98
CA LEU A 134 -6.13 8.09 -3.11
C LEU A 134 -6.27 6.96 -4.14
N ILE A 135 -6.73 7.31 -5.35
CA ILE A 135 -6.76 6.44 -6.52
C ILE A 135 -5.77 6.92 -7.58
N VAL A 136 -5.13 6.00 -8.29
CA VAL A 136 -4.14 6.32 -9.33
C VAL A 136 -4.66 5.91 -10.70
N ASN A 137 -4.58 6.83 -11.66
CA ASN A 137 -4.81 6.53 -13.07
C ASN A 137 -3.56 5.87 -13.67
N SER A 138 -3.68 4.63 -14.10
CA SER A 138 -2.56 3.87 -14.64
C SER A 138 -2.01 4.39 -15.97
N ALA A 139 -2.83 5.09 -16.77
CA ALA A 139 -2.41 5.64 -18.05
C ALA A 139 -1.55 6.91 -17.87
N THR A 140 -1.82 7.73 -16.85
CA THR A 140 -1.12 9.01 -16.63
C THR A 140 -0.22 9.02 -15.40
N ARG A 141 -0.37 8.06 -14.49
CA ARG A 141 0.21 8.00 -13.13
C ARG A 141 -0.29 9.09 -12.19
N GLN A 142 -1.26 9.88 -12.62
CA GLN A 142 -1.79 10.97 -11.83
C GLN A 142 -2.80 10.47 -10.81
N TRP A 143 -2.86 11.18 -9.69
CA TRP A 143 -3.69 10.86 -8.56
C TRP A 143 -5.04 11.56 -8.69
N ASN A 144 -6.06 10.91 -8.17
CA ASN A 144 -7.36 11.47 -7.90
C ASN A 144 -7.75 11.10 -6.46
N ASP A 145 -8.60 11.89 -5.85
CA ASP A 145 -9.29 11.57 -4.62
C ASP A 145 -10.68 11.01 -4.96
N ASP A 146 -11.11 9.95 -4.27
CA ASP A 146 -12.40 9.31 -4.55
C ASP A 146 -12.97 8.67 -3.28
N ARG A 147 -14.26 8.37 -3.29
CA ARG A 147 -15.02 7.95 -2.11
C ARG A 147 -14.51 6.62 -1.58
N ILE A 148 -14.28 6.57 -0.28
CA ILE A 148 -13.78 5.38 0.41
C ILE A 148 -14.88 4.43 0.90
N PHE A 149 -16.13 4.91 0.99
CA PHE A 149 -17.33 4.13 1.35
C PHE A 149 -18.61 4.71 0.74
N GLY A 150 -19.74 4.00 0.90
CA GLY A 150 -21.06 4.51 0.53
C GLY A 150 -21.47 4.26 -0.92
N THR A 151 -22.68 4.72 -1.27
CA THR A 151 -23.23 4.59 -2.63
C THR A 151 -22.44 5.47 -3.59
N GLY A 152 -21.89 4.87 -4.65
CA GLY A 152 -21.11 5.58 -5.66
C GLY A 152 -19.60 5.47 -5.48
N ALA A 153 -19.12 4.96 -4.35
CA ALA A 153 -17.70 4.64 -4.18
C ALA A 153 -17.26 3.53 -5.14
N PRO A 154 -16.13 3.69 -5.85
CA PRO A 154 -15.71 2.72 -6.84
C PRO A 154 -15.08 1.50 -6.16
N ALA A 155 -15.46 0.32 -6.64
CA ALA A 155 -14.72 -0.89 -6.35
C ALA A 155 -13.68 -1.09 -7.46
N VAL A 156 -12.39 -1.02 -7.11
CA VAL A 156 -11.29 -1.22 -8.07
C VAL A 156 -10.22 -2.15 -7.49
N CYS A 157 -9.31 -2.60 -8.36
CA CYS A 157 -8.14 -3.36 -7.95
C CYS A 157 -7.21 -2.49 -7.10
N PHE A 158 -6.35 -3.12 -6.31
CA PHE A 158 -5.51 -2.39 -5.35
C PHE A 158 -4.15 -3.06 -5.19
N VAL A 159 -3.14 -2.24 -4.90
CA VAL A 159 -1.76 -2.71 -4.70
C VAL A 159 -1.45 -2.66 -3.22
N CYS A 160 -1.10 -3.80 -2.64
CA CYS A 160 -0.55 -3.88 -1.30
C CYS A 160 0.99 -3.80 -1.35
N GLU A 161 1.56 -3.24 -0.29
CA GLU A 161 2.98 -3.17 -0.01
C GLU A 161 3.25 -3.80 1.36
N MET A 162 4.40 -4.43 1.51
CA MET A 162 4.91 -4.89 2.80
C MET A 162 6.43 -4.87 2.82
N TYR A 163 7.01 -4.95 4.02
CA TYR A 163 8.45 -5.15 4.15
C TYR A 163 8.86 -6.58 3.77
N PRO A 164 10.07 -6.79 3.21
CA PRO A 164 10.62 -8.12 3.04
C PRO A 164 10.80 -8.81 4.41
N THR A 165 10.79 -10.15 4.40
CA THR A 165 10.68 -10.98 5.61
C THR A 165 11.79 -10.69 6.64
N GLU A 166 13.01 -10.48 6.18
CA GLU A 166 14.18 -10.09 6.99
C GLU A 166 14.00 -8.76 7.74
N ARG A 167 13.33 -7.79 7.12
CA ARG A 167 13.06 -6.47 7.70
C ARG A 167 11.88 -6.54 8.68
N GLN A 168 10.87 -7.36 8.39
CA GLN A 168 9.79 -7.63 9.35
C GLN A 168 10.35 -8.20 10.65
N CYS A 169 11.29 -9.15 10.53
CA CYS A 169 12.00 -9.76 11.64
C CYS A 169 12.79 -8.80 12.53
N SER A 170 13.38 -7.76 11.94
CA SER A 170 14.17 -6.75 12.66
C SER A 170 13.30 -5.74 13.42
N ILE A 171 12.03 -5.58 13.04
CA ILE A 171 11.09 -4.66 13.69
C ILE A 171 10.51 -5.27 14.97
N VAL A 172 10.43 -6.60 15.02
CA VAL A 172 9.76 -7.35 16.09
C VAL A 172 10.72 -7.98 17.10
N SER A 173 12.03 -7.98 16.81
CA SER A 173 13.10 -8.48 17.68
C SER A 173 13.51 -7.51 18.78
#